data_AF-A0A9X5XH55-F1
#
_entry.id   AF-A0A9X5XH55-F1
#
_cell.length_a   1.000
_cell.length_b   1.000
_cell.length_c   1.000
_cell.angle_alpha   90.00
_cell.angle_beta   90.00
_cell.angle_gamma   90.00
#
_symmetry.space_group_name_H-M   'P 1'
#
loop_
_entity.id
_entity.type
_entity.pdbx_description
1 polymer ?
#
loop_
_entity_poly.entity_id
_entity_poly.type
_entity_poly.pdbx_seq_one_letter_code
_entity_poly.pdbx_strand_id
1 'polypeptide(L)'
;MSPHARRTRTVIGSALAALALAVGCTPHTGMSALGHPKLSTGPLQSVSPSPALTARATQDLRDPAQIVSRNGLLRTRIVVERKKVRLAGRDLWALTYNGMYMPPTLRLRPGDRMEIAFENKLDHQTNLHVHGMHVSPVGHADNIFLKV
;
A
#
# COMPACT_ATOMS: atom_id res chain seq x y z
N MET A 1 -48.33 -30.99 -14.41
CA MET A 1 -49.65 -30.47 -13.98
C MET A 1 -49.40 -29.24 -13.12
N SER A 2 -49.93 -28.10 -13.55
CA SER A 2 -49.90 -26.78 -12.87
C SER A 2 -50.81 -26.80 -11.61
N PRO A 3 -50.77 -25.84 -10.65
CA PRO A 3 -50.95 -24.42 -10.96
C PRO A 3 -50.13 -23.37 -10.20
N HIS A 4 -50.24 -22.18 -10.79
CA HIS A 4 -49.75 -20.85 -10.46
C HIS A 4 -50.31 -20.20 -9.18
N ALA A 5 -49.64 -19.07 -8.85
CA ALA A 5 -50.12 -17.82 -8.24
C ALA A 5 -49.81 -17.68 -6.72
N ARG A 6 -49.46 -16.51 -6.17
CA ARG A 6 -49.55 -15.11 -6.64
C ARG A 6 -48.56 -14.24 -5.85
N ARG A 7 -48.01 -13.21 -6.50
CA ARG A 7 -47.21 -12.11 -5.92
C ARG A 7 -48.02 -11.26 -4.92
N THR A 8 -47.34 -10.74 -3.90
CA THR A 8 -47.64 -9.42 -3.30
C THR A 8 -46.35 -8.73 -2.87
N ARG A 9 -46.10 -7.54 -3.44
CA ARG A 9 -45.11 -6.54 -2.98
C ARG A 9 -45.86 -5.53 -2.12
N THR A 10 -45.29 -5.12 -1.00
CA THR A 10 -45.71 -3.90 -0.29
C THR A 10 -44.48 -3.06 0.01
N VAL A 11 -44.43 -1.88 -0.63
CA VAL A 11 -43.60 -0.72 -0.31
C VAL A 11 -44.41 0.14 0.67
N ILE A 12 -43.74 0.99 1.48
CA ILE A 12 -44.16 2.23 2.19
C ILE A 12 -43.38 2.23 3.53
N GLY A 13 -42.74 3.28 4.02
CA GLY A 13 -42.62 4.66 3.58
C GLY A 13 -41.79 5.43 4.63
N SER A 14 -41.05 6.42 4.17
CA SER A 14 -40.33 7.43 4.94
C SER A 14 -41.27 8.33 5.73
N ALA A 15 -40.92 8.67 6.97
CA ALA A 15 -41.52 9.79 7.70
C ALA A 15 -40.44 10.71 8.25
N LEU A 16 -40.30 11.88 7.59
CA LEU A 16 -39.69 13.09 8.15
C LEU A 16 -40.58 13.59 9.29
N ALA A 17 -39.98 13.99 10.41
CA ALA A 17 -40.62 14.87 11.37
C ALA A 17 -39.83 16.19 11.41
N ALA A 18 -40.45 17.23 10.85
CA ALA A 18 -40.07 18.62 11.06
C ALA A 18 -40.98 19.20 12.16
N LEU A 19 -40.42 19.91 13.13
CA LEU A 19 -41.20 20.74 14.04
C LEU A 19 -40.59 22.14 14.13
N ALA A 20 -41.46 23.13 13.95
CA ALA A 20 -41.17 24.54 13.72
C ALA A 20 -40.98 25.37 15.01
N LEU A 21 -40.52 26.61 14.82
CA LEU A 21 -40.03 27.58 15.78
C LEU A 21 -41.07 28.11 16.80
N ALA A 22 -40.56 28.55 17.96
CA ALA A 22 -41.12 29.68 18.71
C ALA A 22 -39.99 30.57 19.27
N VAL A 23 -40.13 31.87 19.04
CA VAL A 23 -39.23 32.96 19.45
C VAL A 23 -39.52 33.34 20.91
N GLY A 24 -38.46 33.63 21.69
CA GLY A 24 -38.57 34.26 22.99
C GLY A 24 -37.31 35.07 23.32
N CYS A 25 -37.40 36.40 23.33
CA CYS A 25 -36.35 37.30 23.78
C CYS A 25 -36.39 37.43 25.32
N THR A 26 -35.29 37.09 25.98
CA THR A 26 -34.97 37.58 27.34
C THR A 26 -33.45 37.76 27.47
N PRO A 27 -32.94 38.92 27.92
CA PRO A 27 -31.51 39.11 28.10
C PRO A 27 -31.10 38.51 29.45
N HIS A 28 -30.39 37.38 29.43
CA HIS A 28 -29.67 36.87 30.59
C HIS A 28 -28.18 37.13 30.39
N THR A 29 -27.70 38.17 31.06
CA THR A 29 -26.30 38.41 31.38
C THR A 29 -25.77 37.22 32.17
N GLY A 30 -24.84 36.48 31.58
CA GLY A 30 -24.23 35.31 32.20
C GLY A 30 -23.11 34.74 31.34
N MET A 31 -22.00 35.48 31.23
CA MET A 31 -20.76 34.93 30.70
C MET A 31 -20.27 33.83 31.66
N SER A 32 -20.44 32.57 31.27
CA SER A 32 -19.65 31.46 31.79
C SER A 32 -18.96 30.80 30.60
N ALA A 33 -17.75 31.28 30.33
CA ALA A 33 -16.82 30.62 29.43
C ALA A 33 -16.30 29.36 30.14
N LEU A 34 -17.00 28.23 29.98
CA LEU A 34 -16.44 26.92 30.28
C LEU A 34 -15.43 26.59 29.18
N GLY A 35 -14.16 26.60 29.58
CA GLY A 35 -13.00 26.53 28.70
C GLY A 35 -12.94 25.25 27.87
N HIS A 36 -12.54 25.42 26.61
CA HIS A 36 -12.09 24.34 25.75
C HIS A 36 -10.91 23.60 26.42
N PRO A 37 -10.84 22.26 26.34
CA PRO A 37 -9.66 21.54 26.78
C PRO A 37 -8.46 22.05 25.98
N LYS A 38 -7.48 22.64 26.67
CA LYS A 38 -6.20 22.99 26.06
C LYS A 38 -5.57 21.69 25.58
N LEU A 39 -5.43 21.53 24.27
CA LEU A 39 -4.49 20.58 23.69
C LEU A 39 -3.13 20.85 24.34
N SER A 40 -2.62 19.87 25.08
CA SER A 40 -1.28 19.92 25.63
C SER A 40 -0.31 19.86 24.45
N THR A 41 0.15 21.03 24.01
CA THR A 41 1.27 21.17 23.07
C THR A 41 2.58 20.87 23.79
N GLY A 42 2.65 19.70 24.44
CA GLY A 42 3.92 19.18 24.92
C GLY A 42 4.82 18.93 23.72
N PRO A 43 6.11 19.30 23.76
CA PRO A 43 7.03 18.98 22.69
C PRO A 43 7.01 17.48 22.44
N LEU A 44 6.79 17.07 21.19
CA LEU A 44 6.99 15.70 20.77
C LEU A 44 8.42 15.32 21.15
N GLN A 45 8.57 14.33 22.03
CA GLN A 45 9.89 13.80 22.34
C GLN A 45 10.45 13.19 21.05
N SER A 46 11.47 13.84 20.50
CA SER A 46 12.31 13.25 19.46
C SER A 46 12.89 11.97 20.04
N VAL A 47 12.34 10.83 19.67
CA VAL A 47 12.98 9.54 19.90
C VAL A 47 14.18 9.51 18.98
N SER A 48 15.31 10.03 19.47
CA SER A 48 16.57 9.91 18.76
C SER A 48 16.91 8.43 18.65
N PRO A 49 17.25 7.92 17.45
CA PRO A 49 17.66 6.53 17.30
C PRO A 49 18.81 6.25 18.28
N SER A 50 18.77 5.09 18.93
CA SER A 50 19.82 4.70 19.89
C SER A 50 21.20 4.89 19.25
N PRO A 51 22.21 5.43 19.98
CA PRO A 51 23.56 5.62 19.45
C PRO A 51 24.17 4.36 18.81
N ALA A 52 23.74 3.18 19.25
CA ALA A 52 24.12 1.89 18.67
C ALA A 52 23.62 1.67 17.23
N LEU A 53 22.52 2.30 16.81
CA LEU A 53 22.00 2.29 15.44
C LEU A 53 22.63 3.40 14.57
N THR A 54 23.02 4.53 15.17
CA THR A 54 23.64 5.68 14.47
C THR A 54 25.14 5.54 14.29
N ALA A 55 25.87 4.92 15.23
CA ALA A 55 27.33 4.83 15.21
C ALA A 55 27.91 3.90 14.12
N ARG A 56 27.06 3.08 13.47
CA ARG A 56 27.50 2.16 12.39
C ARG A 56 27.13 2.63 10.98
N ALA A 57 26.46 3.77 10.86
CA ALA A 57 26.21 4.43 9.58
C ALA A 57 27.40 5.33 9.21
N THR A 58 28.60 4.77 9.20
CA THR A 58 29.84 5.46 8.77
C THR A 58 30.39 4.88 7.47
N GLN A 59 29.71 3.91 6.88
CA GLN A 59 29.98 3.47 5.51
C GLN A 59 29.11 4.27 4.53
N ASP A 60 29.74 4.75 3.46
CA ASP A 60 29.02 5.36 2.33
C ASP A 60 27.88 4.43 1.90
N LEU A 61 26.67 4.99 1.84
CA LEU A 61 25.54 4.28 1.25
C LEU A 61 25.88 3.94 -0.19
N ARG A 62 25.80 2.65 -0.52
CA ARG A 62 26.05 2.17 -1.88
C ARG A 62 24.73 1.96 -2.58
N ASP A 63 24.66 2.47 -3.81
CA ASP A 63 23.57 2.10 -4.69
C ASP A 63 23.56 0.58 -4.89
N PRO A 64 22.37 -0.04 -4.98
CA PRO A 64 22.27 -1.44 -5.34
C PRO A 64 22.84 -1.65 -6.76
N ALA A 65 23.25 -2.88 -7.04
CA ALA A 65 23.59 -3.29 -8.39
C ALA A 65 22.43 -3.00 -9.35
N GLN A 66 22.72 -2.77 -10.63
CA GLN A 66 21.70 -2.43 -11.63
C GLN A 66 21.73 -3.42 -12.79
N ILE A 67 20.54 -3.78 -13.28
CA ILE A 67 20.36 -4.41 -14.58
C ILE A 67 19.83 -3.32 -15.50
N VAL A 68 20.60 -2.96 -16.52
CA VAL A 68 20.30 -1.81 -17.38
C VAL A 68 19.84 -2.30 -18.75
N SER A 69 18.83 -1.66 -19.32
CA SER A 69 18.42 -1.90 -20.71
C SER A 69 19.58 -1.68 -21.70
N ARG A 70 19.60 -2.44 -22.78
CA ARG A 70 20.53 -2.26 -23.91
C ARG A 70 19.75 -2.32 -25.21
N ASN A 71 20.03 -1.39 -26.12
CA ASN A 71 19.35 -1.30 -27.43
C ASN A 71 17.81 -1.30 -27.31
N GLY A 72 17.26 -0.57 -26.33
CA GLY A 72 15.82 -0.44 -26.13
C GLY A 72 15.16 -1.61 -25.39
N LEU A 73 15.91 -2.62 -24.92
CA LEU A 73 15.35 -3.81 -24.27
C LEU A 73 16.06 -4.12 -22.94
N LEU A 74 15.28 -4.37 -21.89
CA LEU A 74 15.72 -5.07 -20.70
C LEU A 74 14.98 -6.42 -20.64
N ARG A 75 15.72 -7.52 -20.78
CA ARG A 75 15.19 -8.87 -20.59
C ARG A 75 15.85 -9.51 -19.37
N THR A 76 15.06 -10.03 -18.44
CA THR A 76 15.58 -10.73 -17.26
C THR A 76 14.60 -11.80 -16.74
N ARG A 77 15.11 -12.67 -15.87
CA ARG A 77 14.32 -13.66 -15.12
C ARG A 77 14.25 -13.23 -13.66
N ILE A 78 13.06 -13.31 -13.07
CA ILE A 78 12.81 -13.10 -11.64
C ILE A 78 12.26 -14.40 -11.07
N VAL A 79 12.99 -15.00 -10.14
CA VAL A 79 12.59 -16.18 -9.38
C VAL A 79 12.23 -15.72 -7.99
N VAL A 80 10.97 -15.87 -7.59
CA VAL A 80 10.56 -15.64 -6.21
C VAL A 80 10.67 -16.94 -5.42
N GLU A 81 11.44 -16.91 -4.33
CA GLU A 81 11.69 -18.07 -3.48
C GLU A 81 11.90 -17.67 -2.02
N ARG A 82 11.61 -18.59 -1.09
CA ARG A 82 11.96 -18.44 0.32
C ARG A 82 13.41 -18.91 0.53
N LYS A 83 14.28 -18.02 1.02
CA LYS A 83 15.70 -18.32 1.23
C LYS A 83 16.20 -17.75 2.56
N LYS A 84 17.17 -18.43 3.16
CA LYS A 84 17.87 -17.90 4.34
C LYS A 84 18.85 -16.82 3.88
N VAL A 85 18.73 -15.63 4.44
CA VAL A 85 19.56 -14.45 4.11
C VAL A 85 20.15 -13.87 5.38
N ARG A 86 21.30 -13.17 5.24
CA ARG A 86 21.97 -12.48 6.35
C ARG A 86 21.70 -10.98 6.25
N LEU A 87 20.94 -10.44 7.20
CA LEU A 87 20.56 -9.03 7.24
C LEU A 87 20.87 -8.45 8.63
N ALA A 88 21.54 -7.30 8.66
CA ALA A 88 21.85 -6.56 9.90
C ALA A 88 22.45 -7.44 11.02
N GLY A 89 23.40 -8.33 10.69
CA GLY A 89 24.01 -9.17 11.71
C GLY A 89 23.27 -10.47 12.03
N ARG A 90 22.10 -10.72 11.42
CA ARG A 90 21.20 -11.82 11.77
C ARG A 90 20.82 -12.66 10.57
N ASP A 91 20.70 -13.96 10.79
CA ASP A 91 20.15 -14.89 9.81
C ASP A 91 18.62 -14.88 9.90
N LEU A 92 17.95 -14.70 8.78
CA LEU A 92 16.48 -14.75 8.71
C LEU A 92 16.01 -15.43 7.43
N TRP A 93 14.82 -16.03 7.48
CA TRP A 93 14.12 -16.50 6.30
C TRP A 93 13.36 -15.34 5.65
N ALA A 94 13.65 -15.07 4.38
CA ALA A 94 12.96 -14.04 3.62
C ALA A 94 12.40 -14.60 2.32
N LEU A 95 11.38 -13.92 1.79
CA LEU A 95 11.08 -13.97 0.37
C LEU A 95 12.14 -13.16 -0.35
N THR A 96 12.65 -13.73 -1.44
CA THR A 96 13.76 -13.17 -2.20
C THR A 96 13.43 -13.19 -3.67
N TYR A 97 14.05 -12.28 -4.41
CA TYR A 97 14.10 -12.35 -5.86
C TYR A 97 15.50 -12.76 -6.28
N ASN A 98 15.61 -13.87 -7.03
CA ASN A 98 16.88 -14.48 -7.44
C ASN A 98 17.81 -14.76 -6.24
N GLY A 99 17.23 -15.20 -5.11
CA GLY A 99 17.95 -15.50 -3.89
C GLY A 99 18.47 -14.28 -3.11
N MET A 100 18.17 -13.06 -3.54
CA MET A 100 18.59 -11.82 -2.89
C MET A 100 17.42 -11.14 -2.17
N TYR A 101 17.68 -10.68 -0.94
CA TYR A 101 16.72 -9.86 -0.18
C TYR A 101 16.62 -8.43 -0.72
N MET A 102 17.73 -7.89 -1.22
CA MET A 102 17.80 -6.62 -1.95
C MET A 102 18.33 -6.93 -3.36
N PRO A 103 17.45 -7.32 -4.31
CA PRO A 103 17.88 -7.62 -5.68
C PRO A 103 18.32 -6.35 -6.43
N PRO A 104 19.00 -6.50 -7.58
CA PRO A 104 19.38 -5.37 -8.42
C PRO A 104 18.19 -4.50 -8.84
N THR A 105 18.44 -3.20 -8.96
CA THR A 105 17.48 -2.26 -9.57
C THR A 105 17.41 -2.52 -11.07
N LEU A 106 16.20 -2.70 -11.60
CA LEU A 106 15.98 -2.71 -13.05
C LEU A 106 15.94 -1.26 -13.54
N ARG A 107 16.86 -0.87 -14.43
CA ARG A 107 16.99 0.50 -14.91
C ARG A 107 16.75 0.56 -16.42
N LEU A 108 15.77 1.37 -16.81
CA LEU A 108 15.37 1.57 -18.19
C LEU A 108 15.34 3.06 -18.53
N ARG A 109 15.35 3.39 -19.82
CA ARG A 109 15.03 4.72 -20.33
C ARG A 109 13.55 4.76 -20.76
N PRO A 110 12.89 5.94 -20.76
CA PRO A 110 11.57 6.09 -21.35
C PRO A 110 11.56 5.58 -22.80
N GLY A 111 10.56 4.77 -23.16
CA GLY A 111 10.44 4.13 -24.47
C GLY A 111 11.10 2.75 -24.60
N ASP A 112 11.96 2.35 -23.65
CA ASP A 112 12.49 0.99 -23.62
C ASP A 112 11.40 -0.04 -23.26
N ARG A 113 11.54 -1.25 -23.78
CA ARG A 113 10.70 -2.40 -23.46
C ARG A 113 11.32 -3.25 -22.35
N MET A 114 10.50 -3.69 -21.41
CA MET A 114 10.89 -4.65 -20.37
C MET A 114 10.22 -6.00 -20.62
N GLU A 115 10.99 -7.08 -20.54
CA GLU A 115 10.50 -8.45 -20.62
C GLU A 115 10.98 -9.26 -19.42
N ILE A 116 10.03 -9.66 -18.59
CA ILE A 116 10.29 -10.41 -17.36
C ILE A 116 9.75 -11.83 -17.51
N ALA A 117 10.63 -12.81 -17.37
CA ALA A 117 10.22 -14.18 -17.08
C ALA A 117 10.09 -14.34 -15.57
N PHE A 118 8.86 -14.43 -15.06
CA PHE A 118 8.60 -14.60 -13.63
C PHE A 118 8.39 -16.09 -13.29
N GLU A 119 9.13 -16.58 -12.30
CA GLU A 119 9.04 -17.95 -11.80
C GLU A 119 8.68 -17.92 -10.31
N ASN A 120 7.52 -18.50 -9.97
CA ASN A 120 7.10 -18.67 -8.59
C ASN A 120 7.54 -20.04 -8.04
N LYS A 121 8.42 -20.05 -7.03
CA LYS A 121 8.82 -21.27 -6.29
C LYS A 121 8.20 -21.36 -4.90
N LEU A 122 7.22 -20.51 -4.60
CA LEU A 122 6.47 -20.59 -3.35
C LEU A 122 5.41 -21.68 -3.42
N ASP A 123 4.95 -22.14 -2.27
CA ASP A 123 3.83 -23.08 -2.12
C ASP A 123 2.46 -22.41 -2.26
N HIS A 124 2.43 -21.11 -2.55
CA HIS A 124 1.24 -20.31 -2.75
C HIS A 124 1.38 -19.38 -3.95
N GLN A 125 0.24 -19.05 -4.55
CA GLN A 125 0.17 -18.14 -5.69
C GLN A 125 0.64 -16.73 -5.31
N THR A 126 1.28 -16.05 -6.27
CA THR A 126 1.70 -14.66 -6.10
C THR A 126 1.62 -13.90 -7.44
N ASN A 127 2.05 -12.64 -7.43
CA ASN A 127 2.12 -11.78 -8.61
C ASN A 127 3.29 -10.79 -8.46
N LEU A 128 3.65 -10.10 -9.54
CA LEU A 128 4.64 -9.03 -9.59
C LEU A 128 3.95 -7.70 -9.86
N HIS A 129 4.00 -6.79 -8.90
CA HIS A 129 3.57 -5.39 -9.08
C HIS A 129 4.80 -4.50 -9.23
N VAL A 130 4.82 -3.68 -10.29
CA VAL A 130 5.90 -2.74 -10.55
C VAL A 130 5.36 -1.32 -10.64
N HIS A 131 6.17 -0.36 -10.21
CA HIS A 131 5.87 1.06 -10.34
C HIS A 131 6.56 1.65 -11.58
N GLY A 132 6.06 2.80 -12.06
CA GLY A 132 6.71 3.59 -13.10
C GLY A 132 6.53 3.10 -14.54
N MET A 133 5.77 2.02 -14.74
CA MET A 133 5.47 1.49 -16.07
C MET A 133 4.16 2.03 -16.63
N HIS A 134 4.13 2.34 -17.93
CA HIS A 134 2.88 2.50 -18.65
C HIS A 134 2.38 1.11 -19.04
N VAL A 135 1.44 0.57 -18.27
CA VAL A 135 0.82 -0.74 -18.52
C VAL A 135 -0.57 -0.55 -19.10
N SER A 136 -0.98 -1.45 -19.98
CA SER A 136 -2.35 -1.45 -20.51
C SER A 136 -3.31 -1.93 -19.42
N PRO A 137 -4.49 -1.29 -19.24
CA PRO A 137 -5.52 -1.81 -18.33
C PRO A 137 -6.24 -3.05 -18.91
N VAL A 138 -5.90 -3.51 -20.11
CA VAL A 138 -6.59 -4.59 -20.81
C VAL A 138 -5.89 -5.94 -20.58
N GLY A 139 -6.69 -7.00 -20.44
CA GLY A 139 -6.21 -8.38 -20.40
C GLY A 139 -5.41 -8.70 -19.14
N HIS A 140 -4.13 -9.07 -19.33
CA HIS A 140 -3.23 -9.50 -18.25
C HIS A 140 -2.14 -8.48 -17.90
N ALA A 141 -2.10 -7.34 -18.59
CA ALA A 141 -1.00 -6.38 -18.46
C ALA A 141 -0.99 -5.64 -17.10
N ASP A 142 -2.14 -5.14 -16.65
CA ASP A 142 -2.33 -4.55 -15.31
C ASP A 142 -3.43 -5.30 -14.53
N ASN A 143 -3.24 -6.61 -14.39
CA ASN A 143 -4.24 -7.48 -13.78
C ASN A 143 -3.77 -7.99 -12.42
N ILE A 144 -4.22 -7.34 -11.36
CA ILE A 144 -3.93 -7.75 -9.97
C ILE A 144 -4.51 -9.12 -9.59
N PHE A 145 -5.48 -9.63 -10.36
CA PHE A 145 -6.06 -10.95 -10.17
C PHE A 145 -5.33 -12.05 -10.95
N LEU A 146 -4.35 -11.69 -11.78
CA LEU A 146 -3.42 -12.67 -12.34
C LEU A 146 -2.62 -13.29 -11.19
N LYS A 147 -2.55 -14.61 -11.18
CA LYS A 147 -1.87 -15.40 -10.15
C LYS A 147 -1.01 -16.44 -10.84
N VAL A 148 0.27 -16.49 -10.45
CA VAL A 148 1.30 -17.38 -10.99
C VAL A 148 1.97 -18.18 -9.89
#